data_AF-A0A507DYX8-F1
#
_entry.id   AF-A0A507DYX8-F1
#
_cell.length_a   1.000
_cell.length_b   1.000
_cell.length_c   1.000
_cell.angle_alpha   90.00
_cell.angle_beta   90.00
_cell.angle_gamma   90.00
#
_symmetry.space_group_name_H-M   'P 1'
#
loop_
_entity.id
_entity.type
_entity.pdbx_description
1 polymer ?
#
loop_
_entity_poly.entity_id
_entity_poly.type
_entity_poly.pdbx_seq_one_letter_code
_entity_poly.pdbx_strand_id
1 'polypeptide(L)'
;MRNGSSLSHHETNIRSVSSGNPFGAGIRRAPSSQTPGQASDGDDDSGDEVAKLVALSKKTLEVQESSVEASARALATARQAEQLGLENLSKVHSQGEQLDSINRQTGEIGHKIKVAEAKASYLDKLSDSFLRPIFGGEKQVKPKKPDNFEWKSPSGPNGQPLWGRRVSSLPEEFPQPVSASAEPPAGKKGGMLGEWADEEDQRQSEMHERNINQNLEQIGGVVRGIKRHALALSSEIDKQNEVIRRTEDNVDESSDRLRGVNRKVEKVLRK
;
A
#
# COMPACT_ATOMS: atom_id res chain seq x y z
N MET A 1 13.23 -34.55 35.01
CA MET A 1 13.62 -33.14 35.24
C MET A 1 13.20 -32.29 34.06
N ARG A 2 12.09 -31.56 34.17
CA ARG A 2 11.92 -30.19 33.67
C ARG A 2 10.51 -29.72 34.03
N ASN A 3 10.47 -28.52 34.59
CA ASN A 3 9.46 -28.00 35.48
C ASN A 3 8.19 -27.60 34.73
N GLY A 4 7.03 -28.03 35.25
CA GLY A 4 5.77 -27.34 35.06
C GLY A 4 5.65 -26.25 36.12
N SER A 5 5.50 -25.00 35.68
CA SER A 5 5.14 -23.89 36.55
C SER A 5 3.82 -23.30 36.08
N SER A 6 2.95 -23.21 37.07
CA SER A 6 1.53 -22.92 37.07
C SER A 6 1.18 -21.47 36.75
N LEU A 7 0.02 -21.33 36.11
CA LEU A 7 -0.81 -20.13 36.01
C LEU A 7 -0.87 -19.32 37.31
N SER A 8 -0.65 -18.01 37.21
CA SER A 8 -1.17 -17.02 38.16
C SER A 8 -1.94 -15.95 37.39
N HIS A 9 -3.09 -15.61 37.96
CA HIS A 9 -4.15 -14.78 37.39
C HIS A 9 -3.71 -13.31 37.28
N HIS A 10 -4.12 -12.63 36.21
CA HIS A 10 -4.13 -11.18 36.17
C HIS A 10 -5.56 -10.73 35.84
N GLU A 11 -6.29 -10.32 36.89
CA GLU A 11 -7.56 -9.61 36.74
C GLU A 11 -7.33 -8.32 35.94
N THR A 12 -8.16 -8.11 34.93
CA THR A 12 -8.26 -6.87 34.19
C THR A 12 -9.41 -6.06 34.78
N ASN A 13 -9.06 -4.97 35.47
CA ASN A 13 -10.01 -4.03 36.05
C ASN A 13 -10.56 -3.14 34.92
N ILE A 14 -11.78 -3.45 34.45
CA ILE A 14 -12.53 -2.64 33.50
C ILE A 14 -13.08 -1.42 34.25
N ARG A 15 -12.46 -0.25 34.08
CA ARG A 15 -13.05 1.03 34.48
C ARG A 15 -13.76 1.68 33.29
N SER A 16 -15.07 1.81 33.49
CA SER A 16 -16.06 2.53 32.72
C SER A 16 -15.62 3.94 32.29
N VAL A 17 -15.83 4.23 31.01
CA VAL A 17 -15.62 5.53 30.37
C VAL A 17 -16.86 6.38 30.63
N SER A 18 -16.73 7.41 31.48
CA SER A 18 -17.76 8.45 31.62
C SER A 18 -17.46 9.59 30.66
N SER A 19 -18.30 9.69 29.64
CA SER A 19 -18.37 10.78 28.67
C SER A 19 -18.89 12.06 29.34
N GLY A 20 -18.03 13.06 29.55
CA GLY A 20 -18.41 14.41 29.93
C GLY A 20 -18.15 15.38 28.77
N ASN A 21 -19.22 15.86 28.14
CA ASN A 21 -19.18 16.92 27.12
C ASN A 21 -18.57 18.22 27.70
N PRO A 22 -17.62 18.88 27.02
CA PRO A 22 -17.04 20.14 27.51
C PRO A 22 -17.81 21.41 27.09
N PHE A 23 -18.97 21.28 26.43
CA PHE A 23 -19.77 22.41 25.95
C PHE A 23 -21.23 22.23 26.35
N GLY A 24 -21.68 22.95 27.39
CA GLY A 24 -23.08 22.93 27.82
C GLY A 24 -23.39 23.68 29.12
N ALA A 25 -23.68 24.98 28.98
CA ALA A 25 -24.62 25.80 29.75
C ALA A 25 -24.69 25.72 31.30
N GLY A 26 -24.42 26.87 31.94
CA GLY A 26 -24.79 27.07 33.34
C GLY A 26 -24.43 28.43 33.92
N ILE A 27 -24.97 29.52 33.36
CA ILE A 27 -25.03 30.80 34.08
C ILE A 27 -25.92 30.59 35.31
N ARG A 28 -25.31 30.55 36.50
CA ARG A 28 -26.03 30.67 37.78
C ARG A 28 -25.54 31.89 38.53
N ARG A 29 -26.30 32.97 38.37
CA ARG A 29 -26.27 34.17 39.20
C ARG A 29 -27.05 33.88 40.49
N ALA A 30 -26.45 34.13 41.65
CA ALA A 30 -27.15 34.20 42.94
C ALA A 30 -26.57 35.36 43.79
N PRO A 31 -27.34 35.91 44.74
CA PRO A 31 -27.32 37.35 45.02
C PRO A 31 -26.44 37.79 46.19
N SER A 32 -26.18 39.09 46.17
CA SER A 32 -25.51 39.94 47.16
C SER A 32 -26.00 39.79 48.60
N SER A 33 -25.05 39.71 49.52
CA SER A 33 -25.17 40.26 50.88
C SER A 33 -23.97 41.17 51.14
N GLN A 34 -24.25 42.34 51.72
CA GLN A 34 -23.33 43.46 51.89
C GLN A 34 -23.02 43.64 53.39
N THR A 35 -21.89 44.30 53.66
CA THR A 35 -21.46 45.04 54.87
C THR A 35 -20.40 44.36 55.76
N PRO A 36 -19.60 45.13 56.53
CA PRO A 36 -18.49 45.97 56.03
C PRO A 36 -17.20 45.74 56.85
N GLY A 37 -16.03 45.75 56.22
CA GLY A 37 -14.77 45.52 56.94
C GLY A 37 -13.57 45.88 56.09
N GLN A 38 -13.02 47.04 56.41
CA GLN A 38 -11.86 47.70 55.84
C GLN A 38 -10.59 46.85 56.00
N ALA A 39 -10.01 46.41 54.87
CA ALA A 39 -8.57 46.24 54.70
C ALA A 39 -8.28 46.35 53.20
N SER A 40 -7.70 47.48 52.82
CA SER A 40 -7.03 47.67 51.54
C SER A 40 -5.83 46.73 51.48
N ASP A 41 -5.97 45.62 50.77
CA ASP A 41 -4.86 44.81 50.24
C ASP A 41 -5.07 44.75 48.72
N GLY A 42 -4.94 45.93 48.10
CA GLY A 42 -4.64 46.02 46.70
C GLY A 42 -3.13 45.92 46.55
N ASP A 43 -2.69 45.36 45.43
CA ASP A 43 -1.31 45.35 44.93
C ASP A 43 -0.49 44.10 45.29
N ASP A 44 -0.73 42.97 44.58
CA ASP A 44 0.34 42.08 44.10
C ASP A 44 -0.08 40.98 43.08
N ASP A 45 -1.38 40.75 42.83
CA ASP A 45 -1.83 39.63 41.95
C ASP A 45 -1.52 39.84 40.45
N SER A 46 -1.39 41.09 39.99
CA SER A 46 -1.10 41.40 38.58
C SER A 46 0.35 41.07 38.17
N GLY A 47 1.30 41.11 39.10
CA GLY A 47 2.69 40.75 38.84
C GLY A 47 2.87 39.25 38.58
N ASP A 48 2.16 38.43 39.36
CA ASP A 48 2.18 36.97 39.24
C ASP A 48 1.51 36.49 37.94
N GLU A 49 0.47 37.17 37.48
CA GLU A 49 -0.20 36.86 36.20
C GLU A 49 0.72 37.17 35.00
N VAL A 50 1.38 38.33 34.99
CA VAL A 50 2.33 38.70 33.93
C VAL A 50 3.52 37.74 33.90
N ALA A 51 4.07 37.36 35.07
CA ALA A 51 5.14 36.38 35.15
C ALA A 51 4.74 35.01 34.59
N LYS A 52 3.50 34.56 34.85
CA LYS A 52 2.94 33.32 34.27
C LYS A 52 2.77 33.42 32.76
N LEU A 53 2.33 34.57 32.24
CA LEU A 53 2.16 34.80 30.79
C LEU A 53 3.51 34.80 30.05
N VAL A 54 4.56 35.39 30.63
CA VAL A 54 5.92 35.34 30.07
C VAL A 54 6.51 33.92 30.14
N ALA A 55 6.27 33.19 31.23
CA ALA A 55 6.68 31.78 31.31
C ALA A 55 5.95 30.92 30.25
N LEU A 56 4.68 31.21 30.00
CA LEU A 56 3.89 30.56 28.96
C LEU A 56 4.39 30.90 27.56
N SER A 57 4.74 32.17 27.29
CA SER A 57 5.24 32.58 25.97
C SER A 57 6.55 31.85 25.63
N LYS A 58 7.49 31.81 26.57
CA LYS A 58 8.74 31.06 26.41
C LYS A 58 8.51 29.58 26.14
N LYS A 59 7.56 28.96 26.87
CA LYS A 59 7.20 27.56 26.66
C LYS A 59 6.57 27.33 25.27
N THR A 60 5.76 28.26 24.78
CA THR A 60 5.18 28.20 23.43
C THR A 60 6.28 28.22 22.37
N LEU A 61 7.30 29.08 22.51
CA LEU A 61 8.44 29.10 21.59
C LEU A 61 9.22 27.80 21.60
N GLU A 62 9.49 27.23 22.77
CA GLU A 62 10.17 25.92 22.90
C GLU A 62 9.37 24.81 22.22
N VAL A 63 8.04 24.82 22.38
CA VAL A 63 7.14 23.87 21.70
C VAL A 63 7.13 24.11 20.18
N GLN A 64 7.19 25.35 19.72
CA GLN A 64 7.25 25.70 18.31
C GLN A 64 8.58 25.28 17.67
N GLU A 65 9.71 25.53 18.34
CA GLU A 65 11.03 25.12 17.88
C GLU A 65 11.10 23.59 17.74
N SER A 66 10.69 22.86 18.78
CA SER A 66 10.62 21.40 18.72
C SER A 66 9.64 20.89 17.64
N SER A 67 8.56 21.63 17.37
CA SER A 67 7.63 21.32 16.27
C SER A 67 8.24 21.59 14.88
N VAL A 68 9.08 22.62 14.73
CA VAL A 68 9.84 22.87 13.50
C VAL A 68 10.79 21.70 13.23
N GLU A 69 11.55 21.28 14.23
CA GLU A 69 12.44 20.13 14.10
C GLU A 69 11.67 18.84 13.78
N ALA A 70 10.57 18.59 14.48
CA ALA A 70 9.74 17.42 14.27
C ALA A 70 9.14 17.39 12.85
N SER A 71 8.62 18.52 12.36
CA SER A 71 8.09 18.64 11.00
C SER A 71 9.19 18.50 9.93
N ALA A 72 10.39 19.02 10.18
CA ALA A 72 11.53 18.86 9.27
C ALA A 72 11.99 17.38 9.19
N ARG A 73 12.08 16.68 10.34
CA ARG A 73 12.36 15.23 10.38
C ARG A 73 11.28 14.44 9.66
N ALA A 74 10.01 14.74 9.92
CA ALA A 74 8.88 14.08 9.26
C ALA A 74 8.91 14.28 7.74
N LEU A 75 9.24 15.49 7.26
CA LEU A 75 9.39 15.77 5.84
C LEU A 75 10.54 14.98 5.21
N ALA A 76 11.69 14.91 5.87
CA ALA A 76 12.83 14.12 5.39
C ALA A 76 12.46 12.63 5.28
N THR A 77 11.83 12.07 6.32
CA THR A 77 11.34 10.68 6.30
C THR A 77 10.27 10.46 5.24
N ALA A 78 9.33 11.39 5.06
CA ALA A 78 8.30 11.28 4.03
C ALA A 78 8.93 11.25 2.62
N ARG A 79 9.90 12.12 2.33
CA ARG A 79 10.60 12.14 1.04
C ARG A 79 11.39 10.85 0.78
N GLN A 80 12.05 10.33 1.81
CA GLN A 80 12.72 9.02 1.73
C GLN A 80 11.72 7.90 1.41
N ALA A 81 10.55 7.90 2.06
CA ALA A 81 9.49 6.93 1.80
C ALA A 81 8.91 7.05 0.39
N GLU A 82 8.76 8.27 -0.15
CA GLU A 82 8.33 8.49 -1.52
C GLU A 82 9.35 7.97 -2.54
N GLN A 83 10.64 8.23 -2.34
CA GLN A 83 11.70 7.72 -3.19
C GLN A 83 11.74 6.19 -3.19
N LEU A 84 11.62 5.58 -2.00
CA LEU A 84 11.52 4.12 -1.88
C LEU A 84 10.27 3.58 -2.59
N GLY A 85 9.15 4.30 -2.51
CA GLY A 85 7.92 3.97 -3.23
C GLY A 85 8.10 3.97 -4.75
N LEU A 86 8.82 4.95 -5.30
CA LEU A 86 9.16 5.02 -6.73
C LEU A 86 10.06 3.87 -7.16
N GLU A 87 11.11 3.57 -6.39
CA GLU A 87 12.00 2.45 -6.67
C GLU A 87 11.24 1.11 -6.66
N ASN A 88 10.37 0.91 -5.66
CA ASN A 88 9.52 -0.27 -5.58
C ASN A 88 8.55 -0.36 -6.75
N LEU A 89 7.97 0.76 -7.20
CA LEU A 89 7.11 0.78 -8.38
C LEU A 89 7.86 0.35 -9.64
N SER A 90 9.10 0.83 -9.82
CA SER A 90 9.97 0.41 -10.93
C SER A 90 10.29 -1.08 -10.87
N LYS A 91 10.60 -1.62 -9.67
CA LYS A 91 10.87 -3.04 -9.46
C LYS A 91 9.64 -3.89 -9.76
N VAL A 92 8.48 -3.54 -9.21
CA VAL A 92 7.22 -4.26 -9.44
C VAL A 92 6.86 -4.23 -10.92
N HIS A 93 7.05 -3.11 -11.62
CA HIS A 93 6.81 -3.05 -13.06
C HIS A 93 7.72 -4.01 -13.84
N SER A 94 9.03 -4.02 -13.56
CA SER A 94 9.97 -4.95 -14.18
C SER A 94 9.66 -6.41 -13.86
N GLN A 95 9.27 -6.71 -12.62
CA GLN A 95 8.80 -8.04 -12.23
C GLN A 95 7.55 -8.45 -12.99
N GLY A 96 6.62 -7.51 -13.25
CA GLY A 96 5.45 -7.75 -14.09
C GLY A 96 5.82 -8.16 -15.51
N GLU A 97 6.78 -7.49 -16.16
CA GLU A 97 7.27 -7.87 -17.48
C GLU A 97 7.96 -9.24 -17.49
N GLN A 98 8.73 -9.55 -16.45
CA GLN A 98 9.37 -10.86 -16.29
C GLN A 98 8.31 -11.96 -16.13
N LEU A 99 7.28 -11.75 -15.31
CA LEU A 99 6.17 -12.69 -15.15
C LEU A 99 5.40 -12.89 -16.45
N ASP A 100 5.19 -11.83 -17.24
CA ASP A 100 4.56 -11.94 -18.56
C ASP A 100 5.42 -12.79 -19.52
N SER A 101 6.74 -12.61 -19.50
CA SER A 101 7.68 -13.43 -20.28
C SER A 101 7.67 -14.89 -19.82
N ILE A 102 7.69 -15.15 -18.51
CA ILE A 102 7.64 -16.50 -17.94
C ILE A 102 6.33 -17.18 -18.36
N ASN A 103 5.20 -16.50 -18.22
CA ASN A 103 3.90 -17.05 -18.60
C ASN A 103 3.85 -17.41 -20.10
N ARG A 104 4.39 -16.56 -20.97
CA ARG A 104 4.52 -16.87 -22.40
C ARG A 104 5.42 -18.09 -22.63
N GLN A 105 6.58 -18.15 -21.99
CA GLN A 105 7.50 -19.28 -22.11
C GLN A 105 6.86 -20.58 -21.61
N THR A 106 6.11 -20.54 -20.51
CA THR A 106 5.35 -21.69 -20.00
C THR A 106 4.29 -22.14 -21.01
N GLY A 107 3.58 -21.22 -21.66
CA GLY A 107 2.66 -21.55 -22.75
C GLY A 107 3.35 -22.25 -23.94
N GLU A 108 4.53 -21.76 -24.34
CA GLU A 108 5.34 -22.39 -25.39
C GLU A 108 5.85 -23.77 -24.98
N ILE A 109 6.26 -23.96 -23.73
CA ILE A 109 6.64 -25.26 -23.17
C ILE A 109 5.46 -26.22 -23.24
N GLY A 110 4.27 -25.80 -22.82
CA GLY A 110 3.05 -26.60 -22.93
C GLY A 110 2.78 -27.05 -24.37
N HIS A 111 2.98 -26.17 -25.36
CA HIS A 111 2.86 -26.53 -26.77
C HIS A 111 3.92 -27.54 -27.21
N LYS A 112 5.20 -27.31 -26.86
CA LYS A 112 6.31 -28.23 -27.18
C LYS A 112 6.09 -29.62 -26.57
N ILE A 113 5.56 -29.69 -25.35
CA ILE A 113 5.23 -30.96 -24.69
C ILE A 113 4.11 -31.69 -25.43
N LYS A 114 3.06 -30.98 -25.89
CA LYS A 114 1.99 -31.60 -26.71
C LYS A 114 2.54 -32.19 -28.01
N VAL A 115 3.45 -31.48 -28.69
CA VAL A 115 4.12 -31.98 -29.90
C VAL A 115 5.01 -33.19 -29.57
N ALA A 116 5.78 -33.12 -28.48
CA ALA A 116 6.61 -34.22 -28.01
C ALA A 116 5.75 -35.46 -27.66
N GLU A 117 4.59 -35.26 -27.06
CA GLU A 117 3.65 -36.33 -26.76
C GLU A 117 3.12 -37.02 -28.02
N ALA A 118 2.74 -36.25 -29.05
CA ALA A 118 2.30 -36.80 -30.33
C ALA A 118 3.41 -37.64 -30.99
N LYS A 119 4.64 -37.13 -30.99
CA LYS A 119 5.82 -37.85 -31.51
C LYS A 119 6.12 -39.11 -30.71
N ALA A 120 6.16 -39.03 -29.39
CA ALA A 120 6.38 -40.20 -28.53
C ALA A 120 5.28 -41.26 -28.69
N SER A 121 4.03 -40.85 -28.83
CA SER A 121 2.90 -41.78 -29.05
C SER A 121 2.95 -42.41 -30.44
N TYR A 122 3.46 -41.70 -31.45
CA TYR A 122 3.72 -42.27 -32.77
C TYR A 122 4.85 -43.30 -32.73
N LEU A 123 5.96 -43.00 -32.03
CA LEU A 123 7.07 -43.94 -31.85
C LEU A 123 6.66 -45.21 -31.09
N ASP A 124 5.87 -45.10 -30.01
CA ASP A 124 5.34 -46.28 -29.30
C ASP A 124 4.52 -47.18 -30.25
N LYS A 125 3.67 -46.60 -31.10
CA LYS A 125 2.89 -47.34 -32.11
C LYS A 125 3.75 -48.00 -33.19
N LEU A 126 4.77 -47.29 -33.70
CA LEU A 126 5.70 -47.87 -34.67
C LEU A 126 6.46 -49.03 -34.03
N SER A 127 6.98 -48.88 -32.81
CA SER A 127 7.70 -49.94 -32.11
C SER A 127 6.84 -51.20 -31.89
N ASP A 128 5.55 -51.05 -31.59
CA ASP A 128 4.62 -52.19 -31.43
C ASP A 128 4.25 -52.83 -32.78
N SER A 129 4.30 -52.07 -33.87
CA SER A 129 4.00 -52.56 -35.23
C SER A 129 5.20 -53.26 -35.88
N PHE A 130 6.43 -52.82 -35.59
CA PHE A 130 7.66 -53.43 -36.12
C PHE A 130 8.07 -54.71 -35.36
N LEU A 131 7.69 -54.87 -34.09
CA LEU A 131 8.11 -56.01 -33.26
C LEU A 131 7.05 -57.11 -33.09
N ARG A 132 5.85 -56.96 -33.68
CA ARG A 132 4.87 -58.06 -33.74
C ARG A 132 5.11 -58.90 -35.00
N PRO A 133 5.38 -60.21 -34.89
CA PRO A 133 5.44 -61.08 -36.06
C PRO A 133 4.06 -61.11 -36.72
N ILE A 134 4.02 -60.83 -38.03
CA ILE A 134 2.80 -60.80 -38.83
C ILE A 134 2.35 -62.25 -39.08
N PHE A 135 1.56 -62.81 -38.17
CA PHE A 135 0.74 -63.99 -38.44
C PHE A 135 -0.72 -63.66 -38.11
N GLY A 136 -1.44 -63.14 -39.11
CA GLY A 136 -2.91 -63.11 -39.13
C GLY A 136 -3.59 -61.73 -39.07
N GLY A 137 -4.26 -61.36 -40.18
CA GLY A 137 -5.43 -60.49 -40.18
C GLY A 137 -5.18 -58.98 -40.13
N GLU A 138 -4.83 -58.41 -41.28
CA GLU A 138 -4.66 -56.97 -41.51
C GLU A 138 -5.96 -56.18 -41.23
N LYS A 139 -6.03 -55.50 -40.08
CA LYS A 139 -6.99 -54.41 -39.85
C LYS A 139 -6.27 -53.08 -39.91
N GLN A 140 -6.41 -52.42 -41.06
CA GLN A 140 -5.91 -51.09 -41.37
C GLN A 140 -6.33 -50.06 -40.30
N VAL A 141 -5.41 -49.69 -39.41
CA VAL A 141 -5.59 -48.58 -38.46
C VAL A 141 -5.39 -47.28 -39.23
N LYS A 142 -6.47 -46.59 -39.56
CA LYS A 142 -6.40 -45.30 -40.27
C LYS A 142 -5.71 -44.25 -39.38
N PRO A 143 -4.67 -43.54 -39.88
CA PRO A 143 -4.04 -42.47 -39.12
C PRO A 143 -5.03 -41.31 -38.95
N LYS A 144 -5.36 -40.96 -37.69
CA LYS A 144 -6.08 -39.72 -37.37
C LYS A 144 -5.18 -38.55 -37.75
N LYS A 145 -5.66 -37.66 -38.62
CA LYS A 145 -4.96 -36.42 -38.98
C LYS A 145 -4.72 -35.60 -37.70
N PRO A 146 -3.56 -34.93 -37.54
CA PRO A 146 -3.36 -34.00 -36.44
C PRO A 146 -4.40 -32.88 -36.60
N ASP A 147 -5.21 -32.63 -35.56
CA ASP A 147 -6.13 -31.50 -35.55
C ASP A 147 -5.32 -30.22 -35.75
N ASN A 148 -5.70 -29.44 -36.76
CA ASN A 148 -5.09 -28.16 -37.08
C ASN A 148 -5.54 -27.16 -36.00
N PHE A 149 -4.80 -27.12 -34.90
CA PHE A 149 -5.14 -26.30 -33.74
C PHE A 149 -4.67 -24.85 -33.97
N GLU A 150 -5.62 -23.95 -34.20
CA GLU A 150 -5.41 -22.51 -34.24
C GLU A 150 -5.62 -21.94 -32.84
N TRP A 151 -4.55 -21.47 -32.20
CA TRP A 151 -4.63 -20.84 -30.88
C TRP A 151 -5.31 -19.48 -31.01
N LYS A 152 -6.50 -19.34 -30.40
CA LYS A 152 -7.20 -18.06 -30.27
C LYS A 152 -6.98 -17.51 -28.88
N SER A 153 -6.49 -16.28 -28.80
CA SER A 153 -6.30 -15.61 -27.53
C SER A 153 -7.64 -15.42 -26.80
N PRO A 154 -7.72 -15.62 -25.47
CA PRO A 154 -8.96 -15.41 -24.72
C PRO A 154 -9.45 -13.96 -24.85
N SER A 155 -10.70 -13.78 -25.29
CA SER A 155 -11.39 -12.48 -25.28
C SER A 155 -11.99 -12.20 -23.91
N GLY A 156 -11.85 -10.96 -23.43
CA GLY A 156 -12.56 -10.50 -22.25
C GLY A 156 -14.08 -10.41 -22.48
N PRO A 157 -14.87 -10.10 -21.44
CA PRO A 157 -16.35 -9.97 -21.53
C PRO A 157 -16.84 -8.96 -22.58
N ASN A 158 -15.94 -8.11 -23.06
CA ASN A 158 -16.13 -7.01 -24.00
C ASN A 158 -15.49 -7.28 -25.39
N GLY A 159 -15.08 -8.51 -25.69
CA GLY A 159 -14.59 -8.93 -27.02
C GLY A 159 -13.21 -8.37 -27.41
N GLN A 160 -12.57 -7.61 -26.52
CA GLN A 160 -11.22 -7.11 -26.68
C GLN A 160 -10.21 -8.19 -26.25
N PRO A 161 -9.04 -8.29 -26.92
CA PRO A 161 -7.94 -9.10 -26.42
C PRO A 161 -7.52 -8.59 -25.04
N LEU A 162 -7.51 -9.46 -24.03
CA LEU A 162 -7.02 -9.15 -22.67
C LEU A 162 -5.56 -8.64 -22.64
N TRP A 163 -4.86 -8.79 -23.75
CA TRP A 163 -3.44 -8.54 -23.98
C TRP A 163 -3.19 -7.36 -24.94
N GLY A 164 -4.20 -6.52 -25.19
CA GLY A 164 -4.02 -5.26 -25.90
C GLY A 164 -3.10 -4.31 -25.14
N ARG A 165 -2.12 -3.73 -25.87
CA ARG A 165 -1.15 -2.68 -25.49
C ARG A 165 -1.45 -2.04 -24.13
N ARG A 166 -0.50 -2.13 -23.18
CA ARG A 166 -0.52 -1.38 -21.91
C ARG A 166 -0.61 0.12 -22.22
N VAL A 167 -1.82 0.61 -22.46
CA VAL A 167 -2.14 2.02 -22.28
C VAL A 167 -2.12 2.17 -20.78
N SER A 168 -1.10 2.86 -20.29
CA SER A 168 -0.97 3.34 -18.92
C SER A 168 -2.34 3.75 -18.40
N SER A 169 -3.00 2.87 -17.65
CA SER A 169 -4.25 3.15 -16.96
C SER A 169 -3.90 3.92 -15.69
N LEU A 170 -3.26 5.07 -15.88
CA LEU A 170 -3.31 6.12 -14.89
C LEU A 170 -4.70 6.75 -15.06
N PRO A 171 -5.54 6.80 -14.03
CA PRO A 171 -6.81 7.51 -14.13
C PRO A 171 -6.54 8.94 -14.58
N GLU A 172 -7.13 9.33 -15.71
CA GLU A 172 -6.83 10.58 -16.43
C GLU A 172 -7.48 11.81 -15.78
N GLU A 173 -8.32 11.65 -14.76
CA GLU A 173 -8.91 12.78 -14.06
C GLU A 173 -9.31 12.42 -12.63
N PHE A 174 -8.66 13.06 -11.67
CA PHE A 174 -9.20 13.24 -10.32
C PHE A 174 -9.31 14.74 -10.09
N PRO A 175 -10.39 15.18 -9.41
CA PRO A 175 -10.76 16.59 -9.33
C PRO A 175 -9.60 17.43 -8.81
N GLN A 176 -9.36 18.52 -9.55
CA GLN A 176 -8.45 19.60 -9.20
C GLN A 176 -8.62 19.98 -7.72
N PRO A 177 -7.54 20.33 -7.00
CA PRO A 177 -7.69 20.93 -5.69
C PRO A 177 -8.58 22.15 -5.84
N VAL A 178 -9.67 22.19 -5.07
CA VAL A 178 -10.36 23.45 -4.79
C VAL A 178 -9.30 24.40 -4.25
N SER A 179 -8.90 25.36 -5.08
CA SER A 179 -8.17 26.53 -4.66
C SER A 179 -9.07 27.24 -3.67
N ALA A 180 -8.88 26.96 -2.39
CA ALA A 180 -9.40 27.79 -1.32
C ALA A 180 -8.60 29.10 -1.34
N SER A 181 -8.89 29.94 -2.35
CA SER A 181 -8.69 31.38 -2.26
C SER A 181 -9.74 31.91 -1.28
N ALA A 182 -9.62 31.52 -0.02
CA ALA A 182 -10.13 32.29 1.08
C ALA A 182 -8.96 33.17 1.50
N GLU A 183 -8.96 34.42 1.01
CA GLU A 183 -8.18 35.45 1.67
C GLU A 183 -8.50 35.40 3.17
N PRO A 184 -7.50 35.28 4.06
CA PRO A 184 -7.78 35.37 5.48
C PRO A 184 -8.36 36.76 5.74
N PRO A 185 -9.50 36.88 6.45
CA PRO A 185 -9.98 38.19 6.84
C PRO A 185 -8.87 38.90 7.61
N ALA A 186 -8.61 40.16 7.25
CA ALA A 186 -7.64 41.03 7.91
C ALA A 186 -8.06 41.29 9.37
N GLY A 187 -7.85 40.30 10.23
CA GLY A 187 -8.00 40.35 11.66
C GLY A 187 -6.62 40.32 12.29
N LYS A 188 -6.32 41.36 13.06
CA LYS A 188 -5.15 41.58 13.93
C LYS A 188 -4.06 40.49 13.90
N LYS A 189 -2.87 40.90 13.45
CA LYS A 189 -1.62 40.15 13.59
C LYS A 189 -1.40 39.83 15.07
N GLY A 190 -1.80 38.66 15.49
CA GLY A 190 -1.40 38.04 16.74
C GLY A 190 -0.89 36.67 16.36
N GLY A 191 0.42 36.46 16.44
CA GLY A 191 0.98 35.11 16.42
C GLY A 191 0.37 34.26 17.54
N MET A 192 0.78 32.99 17.63
CA MET A 192 0.39 32.12 18.76
C MET A 192 0.72 32.76 20.14
N LEU A 193 1.68 33.70 20.12
CA LEU A 193 2.08 34.52 21.25
C LEU A 193 1.18 35.75 21.42
N GLY A 194 0.65 35.95 22.63
CA GLY A 194 -0.12 37.14 23.00
C GLY A 194 0.74 38.40 23.12
N GLU A 195 0.07 39.56 23.24
CA GLU A 195 0.65 40.91 23.31
C GLU A 195 1.70 41.13 24.43
N TRP A 196 1.75 40.21 25.40
CA TRP A 196 2.64 40.21 26.57
C TRP A 196 4.06 39.71 26.29
N ALA A 197 4.29 39.10 25.13
CA ALA A 197 5.60 38.63 24.74
C ALA A 197 6.35 39.69 23.94
N ASP A 198 7.67 39.73 24.11
CA ASP A 198 8.54 40.68 23.43
C ASP A 198 8.37 40.61 21.90
N GLU A 199 8.57 41.72 21.20
CA GLU A 199 8.41 41.77 19.74
C GLU A 199 9.30 40.75 19.01
N GLU A 200 10.47 40.44 19.59
CA GLU A 200 11.38 39.44 19.05
C GLU A 200 10.79 38.02 19.14
N ASP A 201 10.23 37.68 20.30
CA ASP A 201 9.56 36.40 20.53
C ASP A 201 8.34 36.23 19.61
N GLN A 202 7.57 37.30 19.37
CA GLN A 202 6.46 37.27 18.42
C GLN A 202 6.96 37.02 16.99
N ARG A 203 8.05 37.67 16.56
CA ARG A 203 8.67 37.44 15.24
C ARG A 203 9.19 36.02 15.09
N GLN A 204 9.84 35.48 16.13
CA GLN A 204 10.32 34.10 16.13
C GLN A 204 9.16 33.10 16.03
N SER A 205 8.10 33.32 16.81
CA SER A 205 6.88 32.52 16.77
C SER A 205 6.27 32.50 15.36
N GLU A 206 6.14 33.66 14.70
CA GLU A 206 5.65 33.74 13.33
C GLU A 206 6.54 32.97 12.34
N MET A 207 7.86 33.05 12.49
CA MET A 207 8.81 32.34 11.63
C MET A 207 8.73 30.82 11.83
N HIS A 208 8.63 30.34 13.07
CA HIS A 208 8.44 28.93 13.37
C HIS A 208 7.12 28.41 12.79
N GLU A 209 6.01 29.13 12.96
CA GLU A 209 4.72 28.77 12.38
C GLU A 209 4.75 28.71 10.85
N ARG A 210 5.39 29.68 10.18
CA ARG A 210 5.56 29.64 8.72
C ARG A 210 6.35 28.41 8.27
N ASN A 211 7.45 28.10 8.97
CA ASN A 211 8.27 26.93 8.66
C ASN A 211 7.51 25.62 8.89
N ILE A 212 6.76 25.51 9.98
CA ILE A 212 5.91 24.34 10.28
C ILE A 212 4.86 24.18 9.17
N ASN A 213 4.12 25.24 8.85
CA ASN A 213 3.07 25.19 7.82
C ASN A 213 3.64 24.79 6.45
N GLN A 214 4.79 25.35 6.07
CA GLN A 214 5.48 24.98 4.83
C GLN A 214 5.93 23.50 4.83
N ASN A 215 6.47 23.01 5.95
CA ASN A 215 6.86 21.60 6.07
C ASN A 215 5.65 20.68 6.00
N LEU A 216 4.55 21.01 6.69
CA LEU A 216 3.31 20.23 6.69
C LEU A 216 2.64 20.21 5.31
N GLU A 217 2.66 21.32 4.58
CA GLU A 217 2.15 21.36 3.21
C GLU A 217 2.95 20.43 2.28
N GLN A 218 4.28 20.48 2.37
CA GLN A 218 5.15 19.60 1.61
C GLN A 218 4.94 18.13 1.98
N ILE A 219 4.85 17.80 3.28
CA ILE A 219 4.49 16.46 3.75
C ILE A 219 3.15 16.03 3.14
N GLY A 220 2.14 16.92 3.14
CA GLY A 220 0.85 16.65 2.52
C GLY A 220 0.97 16.30 1.04
N GLY A 221 1.84 16.99 0.30
CA GLY A 221 2.16 16.67 -1.10
C GLY A 221 2.79 15.28 -1.26
N VAL A 222 3.84 15.00 -0.49
CA VAL A 222 4.56 13.73 -0.51
C VAL A 222 3.67 12.55 -0.14
N VAL A 223 2.84 12.70 0.90
CA VAL A 223 1.88 11.66 1.34
C VAL A 223 0.84 11.36 0.26
N ARG A 224 0.38 12.39 -0.48
CA ARG A 224 -0.49 12.18 -1.65
C ARG A 224 0.24 11.38 -2.75
N GLY A 225 1.52 11.68 -2.98
CA GLY A 225 2.39 10.92 -3.89
C GLY A 225 2.51 9.44 -3.48
N ILE A 226 2.83 9.19 -2.20
CA ILE A 226 2.90 7.84 -1.62
C ILE A 226 1.57 7.10 -1.79
N LYS A 227 0.43 7.76 -1.52
CA LYS A 227 -0.89 7.16 -1.73
C LYS A 227 -1.10 6.73 -3.19
N ARG A 228 -0.73 7.58 -4.15
CA ARG A 228 -0.81 7.24 -5.58
C ARG A 228 0.07 6.03 -5.92
N HIS A 229 1.32 5.99 -5.41
CA HIS A 229 2.20 4.84 -5.63
C HIS A 229 1.64 3.57 -4.99
N ALA A 230 1.09 3.65 -3.77
CA ALA A 230 0.48 2.51 -3.08
C ALA A 230 -0.71 1.93 -3.86
N LEU A 231 -1.57 2.78 -4.44
CA LEU A 231 -2.68 2.32 -5.28
C LEU A 231 -2.18 1.63 -6.56
N ALA A 232 -1.17 2.22 -7.23
CA ALA A 232 -0.57 1.62 -8.42
C ALA A 232 0.10 0.27 -8.11
N LEU A 233 0.87 0.21 -7.01
CA LEU A 233 1.50 -1.01 -6.51
C LEU A 233 0.45 -2.08 -6.19
N SER A 234 -0.63 -1.73 -5.49
CA SER A 234 -1.70 -2.68 -5.15
C SER A 234 -2.33 -3.27 -6.41
N SER A 235 -2.72 -2.42 -7.37
CA SER A 235 -3.34 -2.89 -8.62
C SER A 235 -2.38 -3.75 -9.45
N GLU A 236 -1.10 -3.41 -9.49
CA GLU A 236 -0.11 -4.19 -10.23
C GLU A 236 0.19 -5.53 -9.55
N ILE A 237 0.25 -5.57 -8.22
CA ILE A 237 0.37 -6.81 -7.44
C ILE A 237 -0.85 -7.72 -7.68
N ASP A 238 -2.06 -7.17 -7.69
CA ASP A 238 -3.28 -7.95 -7.96
C ASP A 238 -3.24 -8.61 -9.35
N LYS A 239 -2.77 -7.87 -10.38
CA LYS A 239 -2.56 -8.43 -11.72
C LYS A 239 -1.49 -9.51 -11.72
N GLN A 240 -0.36 -9.27 -11.08
CA GLN A 240 0.73 -10.24 -10.99
C GLN A 240 0.28 -11.53 -10.27
N ASN A 241 -0.51 -11.42 -9.21
CA ASN A 241 -1.09 -12.57 -8.51
C ASN A 241 -1.95 -13.44 -9.44
N GLU A 242 -2.71 -12.83 -10.35
CA GLU A 242 -3.49 -13.57 -11.34
C GLU A 242 -2.61 -14.28 -12.37
N VAL A 243 -1.56 -13.60 -12.86
CA VAL A 243 -0.58 -14.18 -13.79
C VAL A 243 0.18 -15.34 -13.14
N ILE A 244 0.58 -15.20 -11.88
CA ILE A 244 1.28 -16.25 -11.13
C ILE A 244 0.39 -17.50 -11.02
N ARG A 245 -0.88 -17.37 -10.61
CA ARG A 245 -1.79 -18.52 -10.51
C ARG A 245 -1.95 -19.25 -11.84
N ARG A 246 -2.15 -18.51 -12.93
CA ARG A 246 -2.23 -19.11 -14.28
C ARG A 246 -0.92 -19.76 -14.71
N THR A 247 0.22 -19.18 -14.34
CA THR A 247 1.53 -19.74 -14.62
C THR A 247 1.73 -21.04 -13.85
N GLU A 248 1.34 -21.08 -12.58
CA GLU A 248 1.38 -22.27 -11.72
C GLU A 248 0.54 -23.41 -12.32
N ASP A 249 -0.73 -23.14 -12.67
CA ASP A 249 -1.61 -24.12 -13.33
C ASP A 249 -1.00 -24.68 -14.63
N ASN A 250 -0.44 -23.79 -15.47
CA ASN A 250 0.18 -24.18 -16.73
C ASN A 250 1.48 -24.97 -16.53
N VAL A 251 2.26 -24.66 -15.50
CA VAL A 251 3.49 -25.38 -15.14
C VAL A 251 3.13 -26.78 -14.63
N ASP A 252 2.13 -26.92 -13.78
CA ASP A 252 1.67 -28.21 -13.25
C ASP A 252 1.16 -29.12 -14.36
N GLU A 253 0.28 -28.60 -15.24
CA GLU A 253 -0.22 -29.37 -16.40
C GLU A 253 0.93 -29.80 -17.32
N SER A 254 1.89 -28.90 -17.56
CA SER A 254 3.08 -29.19 -18.37
C SER A 254 3.95 -30.25 -17.71
N SER A 255 4.16 -30.19 -16.39
CA SER A 255 4.94 -31.16 -15.62
C SER A 255 4.34 -32.57 -15.70
N ASP A 256 3.02 -32.69 -15.52
CA ASP A 256 2.34 -33.98 -15.60
C ASP A 256 2.38 -34.58 -17.01
N ARG A 257 2.16 -33.76 -18.04
CA ARG A 257 2.32 -34.19 -19.43
C ARG A 257 3.74 -34.62 -19.73
N LEU A 258 4.75 -33.85 -19.29
CA LEU A 258 6.16 -34.19 -19.50
C LEU A 258 6.52 -35.53 -18.86
N ARG A 259 6.04 -35.80 -17.63
CA ARG A 259 6.19 -37.12 -16.98
C ARG A 259 5.54 -38.24 -17.79
N GLY A 260 4.37 -37.99 -18.38
CA GLY A 260 3.70 -38.92 -19.30
C GLY A 260 4.53 -39.22 -20.55
N VAL A 261 5.05 -38.18 -21.20
CA VAL A 261 5.94 -38.31 -22.36
C VAL A 261 7.21 -39.08 -21.99
N ASN A 262 7.83 -38.74 -20.86
CA ASN A 262 9.06 -39.40 -20.43
C ASN A 262 8.85 -40.90 -20.21
N ARG A 263 7.73 -41.32 -19.58
CA ARG A 263 7.37 -42.74 -19.44
C ARG A 263 7.19 -43.45 -20.79
N LYS A 264 6.54 -42.79 -21.76
CA LYS A 264 6.36 -43.35 -23.12
C LYS A 264 7.71 -43.53 -23.82
N VAL A 265 8.59 -42.52 -23.74
CA VAL A 265 9.94 -42.57 -24.33
C VAL A 265 10.79 -43.65 -23.66
N GLU A 266 10.80 -43.73 -22.32
CA GLU A 266 11.54 -44.77 -21.60
C GLU A 266 11.07 -46.18 -21.97
N LYS A 267 9.76 -46.39 -22.14
CA LYS A 267 9.20 -47.66 -22.60
C LYS A 267 9.66 -48.03 -24.02
N VAL A 268 9.78 -47.04 -24.91
CA VAL A 268 10.31 -47.27 -26.27
C VAL A 268 11.80 -47.59 -26.24
N LEU A 269 12.58 -46.96 -25.37
CA LEU A 269 14.03 -47.20 -25.23
C LEU A 269 14.38 -48.52 -24.56
N ARG A 270 13.50 -49.04 -23.68
CA ARG A 270 13.71 -50.31 -22.96
C ARG A 270 13.27 -51.55 -23.74
N LYS A 271 12.69 -51.40 -24.94
CA LYS A 271 12.29 -52.49 -25.84
C LYS A 271 13.34 -52.72 -26.91
#